data_AF-A0A4R4BLC8-F1
#
_entry.id   AF-A0A4R4BLC8-F1
#
_cell.length_a   1.000
_cell.length_b   1.000
_cell.length_c   1.000
_cell.angle_alpha   90.00
_cell.angle_beta   90.00
_cell.angle_gamma   90.00
#
_symmetry.space_group_name_H-M   'P 1'
#
loop_
_entity.id
_entity.type
_entity.pdbx_description
1 polymer ?
#
loop_
_entity_poly.entity_id
_entity_poly.type
_entity_poly.pdbx_seq_one_letter_code
_entity_poly.pdbx_strand_id
1 'polypeptide(L)'
;MVLAPYVPFEAEKPVPITLEKEGYWPKELVLPRGITREPFLLPELHKKTTQAWWASVTLTRLMGAELGMRWYPFPDRFFLSLSDALWMNHTFQEGSYPVFHTEVRGELGVYLQRRVDDPFRIALGMALGGIYTWVPGLAGEIGRLDLVTDILWVGFEYHFPTWAVFIKNRFPFAWGTGYLDRAWMEIPNMGPQFWTLGVLIK
;
A
#
# COMPACT_ATOMS: atom_id res chain seq x y z
N MET A 1 32.99 18.19 15.92
CA MET A 1 33.22 16.82 16.42
C MET A 1 32.47 16.69 17.73
N VAL A 2 31.30 16.04 17.73
CA VAL A 2 30.51 15.85 18.96
C VAL A 2 31.04 14.58 19.64
N LEU A 3 31.83 14.75 20.69
CA LEU A 3 32.26 13.65 21.56
C LEU A 3 31.13 13.37 22.54
N ALA A 4 30.54 12.17 22.47
CA ALA A 4 29.61 11.71 23.49
C ALA A 4 30.35 11.61 24.85
N PRO A 5 29.70 11.97 25.97
CA PRO A 5 30.30 11.85 27.29
C PRO A 5 30.65 10.39 27.60
N TYR A 6 31.76 10.17 28.29
CA TYR A 6 32.19 8.84 28.72
C TYR A 6 31.18 8.26 29.71
N VAL A 7 30.61 7.10 29.37
CA VAL A 7 29.71 6.33 30.26
C VAL A 7 30.45 5.06 30.67
N PRO A 8 30.77 4.87 31.96
CA PRO A 8 31.42 3.65 32.43
C PRO A 8 30.42 2.49 32.36
N PHE A 9 30.76 1.44 31.61
CA PHE A 9 30.03 0.18 31.57
C PHE A 9 30.77 -0.88 32.38
N GLU A 10 30.05 -1.70 33.12
CA GLU A 10 30.65 -2.87 33.77
C GLU A 10 31.20 -3.82 32.71
N ALA A 11 32.47 -4.20 32.87
CA ALA A 11 33.13 -5.13 31.96
C ALA A 11 32.36 -6.45 31.89
N GLU A 12 32.30 -7.04 30.69
CA GLU A 12 31.71 -8.37 30.42
C GLU A 12 30.19 -8.50 30.61
N LYS A 13 29.47 -7.41 30.91
CA LYS A 13 28.00 -7.41 30.90
C LYS A 13 27.43 -6.99 29.54
N PRO A 14 26.29 -7.57 29.11
CA PRO A 14 25.56 -7.05 27.96
C PRO A 14 25.14 -5.61 28.22
N VAL A 15 25.30 -4.74 27.22
CA VAL A 15 24.90 -3.33 27.32
C VAL A 15 23.62 -3.13 26.51
N PRO A 16 22.46 -2.89 27.15
CA PRO A 16 21.28 -2.47 26.43
C PRO A 16 21.49 -1.04 25.93
N ILE A 17 21.27 -0.83 24.63
CA ILE A 17 21.27 0.47 24.00
C ILE A 17 19.92 0.69 23.32
N THR A 18 19.47 1.94 23.32
CA THR A 18 18.30 2.37 22.58
C THR A 18 18.76 3.27 21.44
N LEU A 19 18.46 2.85 20.21
CA LEU A 19 18.71 3.67 19.03
C LEU A 19 17.50 4.54 18.77
N GLU A 20 17.72 5.84 18.71
CA GLU A 20 16.69 6.83 18.45
C GLU A 20 17.11 7.78 17.34
N LYS A 21 16.15 8.14 16.50
CA LYS A 21 16.30 9.15 15.45
C LYS A 21 14.97 9.87 15.30
N GLU A 22 15.02 11.18 15.14
CA GLU A 22 13.81 11.98 14.92
C GLU A 22 13.04 11.49 13.69
N GLY A 23 11.74 11.27 13.84
CA GLY A 23 10.88 10.73 12.78
C GLY A 23 10.94 9.20 12.60
N TYR A 24 11.62 8.48 13.48
CA TYR A 24 11.75 7.02 13.44
C TYR A 24 11.25 6.36 14.73
N TRP A 25 10.88 5.08 14.64
CA TRP A 25 10.57 4.26 15.80
C TRP A 25 11.88 3.88 16.53
N PRO A 26 11.93 4.02 17.87
CA PRO A 26 13.11 3.62 18.63
C PRO A 26 13.30 2.10 18.55
N LYS A 27 14.55 1.66 18.62
CA LYS A 27 14.89 0.24 18.61
C LYS A 27 15.85 -0.09 19.75
N GLU A 28 15.45 -1.04 20.57
CA GLU A 28 16.30 -1.60 21.63
C GLU A 28 17.22 -2.66 21.03
N LEU A 29 18.49 -2.62 21.43
CA LEU A 29 19.51 -3.60 21.07
C LEU A 29 20.30 -3.96 22.31
N VAL A 30 20.72 -5.21 22.38
CA VAL A 30 21.64 -5.67 23.42
C VAL A 30 22.97 -5.95 22.77
N LEU A 31 23.97 -5.13 23.11
CA LEU A 31 25.34 -5.36 22.63
C LEU A 31 25.89 -6.63 23.29
N PRO A 32 26.50 -7.55 22.52
CA PRO A 32 27.06 -8.78 23.05
C PRO A 32 28.19 -8.50 24.04
N ARG A 33 28.48 -9.48 24.91
CA ARG A 33 29.49 -9.37 25.96
C ARG A 33 30.87 -9.10 25.38
N GLY A 34 31.62 -8.26 26.10
CA GLY A 34 32.97 -7.89 25.72
C GLY A 34 32.91 -6.78 24.68
N ILE A 35 33.27 -5.56 25.08
CA ILE A 35 33.42 -4.44 24.16
C ILE A 35 34.55 -4.80 23.19
N THR A 36 34.20 -5.35 22.04
CA THR A 36 35.16 -5.57 20.96
C THR A 36 35.49 -4.21 20.35
N ARG A 37 36.74 -4.03 19.90
CA ARG A 37 37.11 -2.87 19.06
C ARG A 37 36.58 -2.98 17.64
N GLU A 38 35.85 -4.06 17.35
CA GLU A 38 35.31 -4.32 16.03
C GLU A 38 34.13 -3.37 15.79
N PRO A 39 34.16 -2.62 14.68
CA PRO A 39 33.00 -1.82 14.30
C PRO A 39 31.82 -2.76 14.03
N PHE A 40 30.66 -2.42 14.59
CA PHE A 40 29.41 -3.13 14.32
C PHE A 40 28.47 -2.23 13.53
N LEU A 41 27.67 -2.83 12.65
CA LEU A 41 26.68 -2.09 11.87
C LEU A 41 25.43 -1.88 12.71
N LEU A 42 25.00 -0.63 12.86
CA LEU A 42 23.73 -0.30 13.48
C LEU A 42 22.59 -0.76 12.56
N PRO A 43 21.59 -1.49 13.07
CA PRO A 43 20.43 -1.83 12.27
C PRO A 43 19.65 -0.58 11.90
N GLU A 44 19.04 -0.60 10.72
CA GLU A 44 18.19 0.49 10.27
C GLU A 44 16.96 0.64 11.16
N LEU A 45 16.58 1.89 11.43
CA LEU A 45 15.35 2.23 12.14
C LEU A 45 14.19 2.34 11.16
N HIS A 46 13.00 1.90 11.56
CA HIS A 46 11.80 2.08 10.75
C HIS A 46 11.29 3.51 10.87
N LYS A 47 11.03 4.16 9.73
CA LYS A 47 10.43 5.50 9.70
C LYS A 47 9.02 5.46 10.32
N LYS A 48 8.67 6.46 11.13
CA LYS A 48 7.30 6.71 11.58
C LYS A 48 6.51 7.25 10.40
N THR A 49 5.71 6.40 9.79
CA THR A 49 5.00 6.75 8.56
C THR A 49 3.80 7.63 8.89
N THR A 50 3.84 8.91 8.51
CA THR A 50 2.70 9.84 8.60
C THR A 50 2.01 10.03 7.26
N GLN A 51 2.77 9.88 6.18
CA GLN A 51 2.30 9.89 4.80
C GLN A 51 3.07 8.81 4.02
N ALA A 52 2.46 8.26 2.99
CA ALA A 52 3.15 7.40 2.05
C ALA A 52 2.57 7.56 0.65
N TRP A 53 3.43 7.52 -0.36
CA TRP A 53 3.03 7.49 -1.76
C TRP A 53 3.20 6.09 -2.29
N TRP A 54 2.35 5.68 -3.23
CA TRP A 54 2.45 4.36 -3.80
C TRP A 54 2.04 4.34 -5.25
N ALA A 55 2.59 3.37 -5.96
CA ALA A 55 2.26 3.07 -7.35
C ALA A 55 2.02 1.57 -7.46
N SER A 56 1.02 1.17 -8.25
CA SER A 56 0.75 -0.24 -8.50
C SER A 56 0.31 -0.49 -9.92
N VAL A 57 0.43 -1.75 -10.32
CA VAL A 57 -0.14 -2.27 -11.55
C VAL A 57 -1.07 -3.42 -11.21
N THR A 58 -2.05 -3.65 -12.07
CA THR A 58 -2.92 -4.83 -11.95
C THR A 58 -2.17 -6.12 -12.33
N LEU A 59 -2.59 -7.23 -11.75
CA LEU A 59 -2.18 -8.57 -12.15
C LEU A 59 -3.27 -9.31 -12.95
N THR A 60 -4.42 -8.65 -13.20
CA THR A 60 -5.60 -9.25 -13.84
C THR A 60 -5.86 -8.64 -15.22
N ARG A 61 -7.01 -8.98 -15.84
CA ARG A 61 -7.32 -8.69 -17.25
C ARG A 61 -7.31 -7.21 -17.64
N LEU A 62 -7.58 -6.29 -16.71
CA LEU A 62 -7.63 -4.86 -17.00
C LEU A 62 -6.23 -4.26 -16.90
N MET A 63 -5.45 -4.24 -17.98
CA MET A 63 -4.10 -3.65 -17.95
C MET A 63 -4.16 -2.19 -17.52
N GLY A 64 -3.32 -1.80 -16.56
CA GLY A 64 -3.32 -0.42 -16.08
C GLY A 64 -2.46 -0.21 -14.85
N ALA A 65 -2.44 1.04 -14.42
CA ALA A 65 -1.64 1.51 -13.30
C ALA A 65 -2.46 2.42 -12.40
N GLU A 66 -2.08 2.43 -11.13
CA GLU A 66 -2.72 3.20 -10.07
C GLU A 66 -1.64 3.94 -9.29
N LEU A 67 -1.91 5.20 -8.97
CA LEU A 67 -1.09 6.04 -8.10
C LEU A 67 -1.94 6.47 -6.91
N GLY A 68 -1.35 6.50 -5.72
CA GLY A 68 -2.07 6.92 -4.55
C GLY A 68 -1.19 7.47 -3.44
N MET A 69 -1.87 8.06 -2.47
CA MET A 69 -1.28 8.60 -1.25
C MET A 69 -2.07 8.10 -0.05
N ARG A 70 -1.34 7.62 0.96
CA ARG A 70 -1.85 7.27 2.29
C ARG A 70 -1.48 8.35 3.28
N TRP A 71 -2.42 8.77 4.11
CA TRP A 71 -2.21 9.57 5.30
C TRP A 71 -2.47 8.69 6.52
N TYR A 72 -1.60 8.79 7.53
CA TYR A 72 -1.65 7.98 8.74
C TYR A 72 -1.97 8.85 9.95
N PRO A 73 -3.25 8.94 10.38
CA PRO A 73 -3.62 9.56 11.64
C PRO A 73 -2.92 8.93 12.84
N PHE A 74 -2.72 7.61 12.78
CA PHE A 74 -1.93 6.85 13.73
C PHE A 74 -0.78 6.17 12.97
N PRO A 75 0.46 6.65 13.15
CA PRO A 75 1.59 6.19 12.37
C PRO A 75 1.70 4.67 12.35
N ASP A 76 1.87 4.11 11.16
CA ASP A 76 2.07 2.67 10.91
C ASP A 76 0.94 1.75 11.42
N ARG A 77 -0.26 2.28 11.71
CA ARG A 77 -1.40 1.48 12.21
C ARG A 77 -2.67 1.66 11.40
N PHE A 78 -3.08 2.90 11.23
CA PHE A 78 -4.34 3.26 10.60
C PHE A 78 -4.07 4.30 9.53
N PHE A 79 -4.73 4.16 8.39
CA PHE A 79 -4.56 5.08 7.28
C PHE A 79 -5.84 5.35 6.51
N LEU A 80 -5.85 6.52 5.90
CA LEU A 80 -6.77 6.93 4.86
C LEU A 80 -5.98 7.04 3.57
N SER A 81 -6.49 6.49 2.48
CA SER A 81 -5.85 6.55 1.16
C SER A 81 -6.74 7.26 0.17
N LEU A 82 -6.13 7.98 -0.77
CA LEU A 82 -6.76 8.42 -2.00
C LEU A 82 -5.90 7.92 -3.17
N SER A 83 -6.53 7.35 -4.19
CA SER A 83 -5.85 6.90 -5.41
C SER A 83 -6.60 7.31 -6.67
N ASP A 84 -5.84 7.37 -7.75
CA ASP A 84 -6.29 7.54 -9.12
C ASP A 84 -5.66 6.45 -9.98
N ALA A 85 -6.46 5.78 -10.78
CA ALA A 85 -6.04 4.69 -11.64
C ALA A 85 -6.54 4.85 -13.07
N LEU A 86 -5.72 4.38 -14.00
CA LEU A 86 -6.08 4.26 -15.40
C LEU A 86 -6.02 2.79 -15.81
N TRP A 87 -7.16 2.26 -16.24
CA TRP A 87 -7.32 0.90 -16.72
C TRP A 87 -7.69 0.90 -18.20
N MET A 88 -7.18 -0.09 -18.93
CA MET A 88 -7.48 -0.33 -20.33
C MET A 88 -7.91 -1.79 -20.52
N ASN A 89 -8.98 -1.97 -21.28
CA ASN A 89 -9.43 -3.27 -21.74
C ASN A 89 -9.46 -3.32 -23.26
N HIS A 90 -8.93 -4.39 -23.84
CA HIS A 90 -8.98 -4.61 -25.29
C HIS A 90 -9.00 -6.11 -25.61
N THR A 91 -9.94 -6.52 -26.47
CA THR A 91 -10.15 -7.93 -26.81
C THR A 91 -9.35 -8.39 -28.03
N PHE A 92 -8.62 -7.50 -28.71
CA PHE A 92 -7.80 -7.78 -29.91
C PHE A 92 -8.54 -8.50 -31.05
N GLN A 93 -9.87 -8.41 -31.07
CA GLN A 93 -10.71 -8.94 -32.14
C GLN A 93 -10.93 -7.88 -33.22
N GLU A 94 -11.15 -8.31 -34.46
CA GLU A 94 -11.47 -7.40 -35.56
C GLU A 94 -12.73 -6.57 -35.24
N GLY A 95 -12.65 -5.26 -35.43
CA GLY A 95 -13.74 -4.32 -35.09
C GLY A 95 -13.84 -3.95 -33.61
N SER A 96 -12.95 -4.43 -32.74
CA SER A 96 -12.92 -4.02 -31.33
C SER A 96 -12.21 -2.67 -31.12
N TYR A 97 -12.71 -1.88 -30.18
CA TYR A 97 -12.08 -0.63 -29.75
C TYR A 97 -11.52 -0.79 -28.33
N PRO A 98 -10.39 -0.14 -27.99
CA PRO A 98 -9.94 -0.10 -26.62
C PRO A 98 -10.95 0.67 -25.76
N VAL A 99 -11.25 0.13 -24.57
CA VAL A 99 -12.07 0.78 -23.56
C VAL A 99 -11.15 1.23 -22.44
N PHE A 100 -11.31 2.49 -22.04
CA PHE A 100 -10.53 3.07 -20.96
C PHE A 100 -11.42 3.38 -19.77
N HIS A 101 -10.86 3.21 -18.58
CA HIS A 101 -11.50 3.50 -17.32
C HIS A 101 -10.56 4.31 -16.45
N THR A 102 -11.06 5.40 -15.88
CA THR A 102 -10.38 6.16 -14.84
C THR A 102 -11.12 5.90 -13.55
N GLU A 103 -10.39 5.55 -12.50
CA GLU A 103 -10.95 5.22 -11.20
C GLU A 103 -10.35 6.13 -10.13
N VAL A 104 -11.19 6.88 -9.44
CA VAL A 104 -10.80 7.62 -8.23
C VAL A 104 -11.36 6.89 -7.02
N ARG A 105 -10.54 6.69 -5.99
CA ARG A 105 -10.91 5.84 -4.86
C ARG A 105 -10.36 6.35 -3.54
N GLY A 106 -11.25 6.42 -2.55
CA GLY A 106 -10.91 6.63 -1.14
C GLY A 106 -10.92 5.31 -0.38
N GLU A 107 -9.86 5.02 0.38
CA GLU A 107 -9.74 3.80 1.17
C GLU A 107 -9.55 4.13 2.65
N LEU A 108 -10.14 3.30 3.51
CA LEU A 108 -9.88 3.26 4.94
C LEU A 108 -9.17 1.95 5.26
N GLY A 109 -8.01 2.00 5.91
CA GLY A 109 -7.19 0.81 6.17
C GLY A 109 -6.61 0.73 7.57
N VAL A 110 -6.42 -0.51 8.03
CA VAL A 110 -5.76 -0.85 9.29
C VAL A 110 -4.78 -2.00 9.09
N TYR A 111 -3.63 -1.94 9.76
CA TYR A 111 -2.72 -3.07 9.88
C TYR A 111 -3.10 -3.97 11.06
N LEU A 112 -3.09 -5.29 10.84
CA LEU A 112 -3.41 -6.27 11.88
C LEU A 112 -2.28 -6.46 12.90
N GLN A 113 -1.03 -6.23 12.49
CA GLN A 113 0.16 -6.40 13.32
C GLN A 113 0.30 -5.24 14.31
N ARG A 114 0.68 -5.57 15.55
CA ARG A 114 0.94 -4.56 16.59
C ARG A 114 2.34 -3.97 16.52
N ARG A 115 3.31 -4.76 16.04
CA ARG A 115 4.73 -4.40 16.02
C ARG A 115 5.07 -3.62 14.76
N VAL A 116 5.77 -2.51 14.95
CA VAL A 116 6.19 -1.60 13.88
C VAL A 116 7.46 -2.10 13.16
N ASP A 117 8.14 -3.08 13.72
CA ASP A 117 9.34 -3.70 13.14
C ASP A 117 9.03 -5.02 12.41
N ASP A 118 7.76 -5.47 12.38
CA ASP A 118 7.37 -6.65 11.61
C ASP A 118 7.55 -6.36 10.11
N PRO A 119 8.38 -7.13 9.39
CA PRO A 119 8.63 -6.90 7.97
C PRO A 119 7.41 -7.27 7.14
N PHE A 120 6.68 -8.32 7.51
CA PHE A 120 5.46 -8.72 6.84
C PHE A 120 4.24 -8.19 7.57
N ARG A 121 3.39 -7.44 6.87
CA ARG A 121 2.16 -6.87 7.42
C ARG A 121 0.95 -7.20 6.56
N ILE A 122 -0.18 -7.32 7.23
CA ILE A 122 -1.48 -7.55 6.63
C ILE A 122 -2.30 -6.30 6.89
N ALA A 123 -2.71 -5.64 5.82
CA ALA A 123 -3.64 -4.54 5.84
C ALA A 123 -5.03 -5.03 5.43
N LEU A 124 -6.07 -4.48 6.05
CA LEU A 124 -7.43 -4.69 5.60
C LEU A 124 -8.23 -3.41 5.73
N GLY A 125 -9.33 -3.33 4.98
CA GLY A 125 -10.13 -2.14 5.00
C GLY A 125 -11.31 -2.15 4.06
N MET A 126 -11.90 -0.97 3.91
CA MET A 126 -13.02 -0.70 3.02
C MET A 126 -12.64 0.41 2.04
N ALA A 127 -13.35 0.50 0.92
CA ALA A 127 -13.16 1.58 -0.03
C ALA A 127 -14.47 2.05 -0.66
N LEU A 128 -14.46 3.31 -1.10
CA LEU A 128 -15.48 3.89 -1.96
C LEU A 128 -14.78 4.55 -3.14
N GLY A 129 -15.30 4.34 -4.34
CA GLY A 129 -14.73 4.91 -5.54
C GLY A 129 -15.76 5.16 -6.63
N GLY A 130 -15.31 5.84 -7.68
CA GLY A 130 -16.05 6.07 -8.90
C GLY A 130 -15.20 5.69 -10.10
N ILE A 131 -15.79 4.95 -11.03
CA ILE A 131 -15.16 4.55 -12.28
C ILE A 131 -15.82 5.35 -13.41
N TYR A 132 -15.06 6.20 -14.07
CA TYR A 132 -15.47 6.87 -15.29
C TYR A 132 -14.99 6.06 -16.50
N THR A 133 -15.92 5.59 -17.32
CA THR A 133 -15.62 4.77 -18.51
C THR A 133 -15.83 5.58 -19.78
N TRP A 134 -14.86 5.54 -20.70
CA TRP A 134 -14.98 6.13 -22.03
C TRP A 134 -14.43 5.22 -23.13
N VAL A 135 -15.06 5.31 -24.30
CA VAL A 135 -14.72 4.52 -25.49
C VAL A 135 -14.39 5.49 -26.62
N PRO A 136 -13.09 5.68 -26.98
CA PRO A 136 -12.70 6.65 -28.01
C PRO A 136 -13.34 6.42 -29.38
N GLY A 137 -13.67 5.17 -29.72
CA GLY A 137 -14.36 4.81 -30.97
C GLY A 137 -15.84 5.24 -31.04
N LEU A 138 -16.45 5.62 -29.91
CA LEU A 138 -17.82 6.07 -29.81
C LEU A 138 -17.84 7.59 -29.55
N ALA A 139 -17.34 8.37 -30.50
CA ALA A 139 -17.12 9.82 -30.38
C ALA A 139 -18.38 10.68 -30.07
N GLY A 140 -19.56 10.07 -29.92
CA GLY A 140 -20.81 10.72 -29.51
C GLY A 140 -21.37 10.28 -28.17
N GLU A 141 -20.79 9.28 -27.49
CA GLU A 141 -21.24 8.86 -26.16
C GLU A 141 -20.47 9.61 -25.07
N ILE A 142 -21.22 10.33 -24.23
CA ILE A 142 -20.70 10.90 -22.98
C ILE A 142 -20.42 9.73 -22.05
N GLY A 143 -19.18 9.61 -21.55
CA GLY A 143 -18.80 8.55 -20.63
C GLY A 143 -19.70 8.53 -19.38
N ARG A 144 -19.83 7.36 -18.77
CA ARG A 144 -20.66 7.18 -17.56
C ARG A 144 -19.82 6.97 -16.33
N LEU A 145 -20.36 7.42 -15.19
CA LEU A 145 -19.77 7.23 -13.88
C LEU A 145 -20.47 6.09 -13.15
N ASP A 146 -19.71 5.05 -12.83
CA ASP A 146 -20.13 3.92 -12.02
C ASP A 146 -19.62 4.10 -10.58
N LEU A 147 -20.53 4.17 -9.62
CA LEU A 147 -20.16 4.16 -8.20
C LEU A 147 -19.86 2.72 -7.75
N VAL A 148 -18.76 2.56 -7.03
CA VAL A 148 -18.26 1.26 -6.58
C VAL A 148 -17.86 1.35 -5.13
N THR A 149 -18.15 0.29 -4.37
CA THR A 149 -17.64 0.12 -3.01
C THR A 149 -16.90 -1.18 -2.87
N ASP A 150 -15.79 -1.16 -2.16
CA ASP A 150 -15.14 -2.38 -1.69
C ASP A 150 -15.58 -2.59 -0.25
N ILE A 151 -16.45 -3.57 -0.02
CA ILE A 151 -16.85 -3.96 1.33
C ILE A 151 -15.64 -4.48 2.12
N LEU A 152 -14.72 -5.12 1.41
CA LEU A 152 -13.44 -5.57 1.96
C LEU A 152 -12.37 -5.43 0.88
N TRP A 153 -11.19 -5.00 1.28
CA TRP A 153 -9.96 -5.26 0.58
C TRP A 153 -8.93 -5.81 1.58
N VAL A 154 -7.99 -6.61 1.08
CA VAL A 154 -6.91 -7.21 1.86
C VAL A 154 -5.60 -6.91 1.16
N GLY A 155 -4.63 -6.39 1.91
CA GLY A 155 -3.28 -6.11 1.45
C GLY A 155 -2.27 -6.95 2.21
N PHE A 156 -1.28 -7.48 1.51
CA PHE A 156 -0.11 -8.09 2.09
C PHE A 156 1.10 -7.24 1.71
N GLU A 157 1.80 -6.71 2.71
CA GLU A 157 2.87 -5.74 2.53
C GLU A 157 4.16 -6.28 3.15
N TYR A 158 5.26 -6.18 2.42
CA TYR A 158 6.59 -6.44 2.94
C TYR A 158 7.34 -5.11 3.09
N HIS A 159 7.51 -4.67 4.33
CA HIS A 159 8.07 -3.38 4.70
C HIS A 159 9.57 -3.43 4.92
N PHE A 160 10.23 -2.51 4.23
CA PHE A 160 11.56 -2.03 4.55
C PHE A 160 11.47 -0.76 5.43
N PRO A 161 12.59 -0.26 5.95
CA PRO A 161 12.61 0.91 6.82
C PRO A 161 11.94 2.16 6.23
N THR A 162 12.11 2.40 4.93
CA THR A 162 11.61 3.61 4.23
C THR A 162 10.63 3.33 3.09
N TRP A 163 10.40 2.07 2.73
CA TRP A 163 9.52 1.68 1.63
C TRP A 163 8.92 0.29 1.87
N ALA A 164 8.03 -0.17 1.00
CA ALA A 164 7.45 -1.51 1.04
C ALA A 164 7.05 -1.98 -0.37
N VAL A 165 6.98 -3.29 -0.56
CA VAL A 165 6.24 -3.89 -1.68
C VAL A 165 4.92 -4.41 -1.15
N PHE A 166 3.86 -4.38 -1.96
CA PHE A 166 2.58 -4.90 -1.55
C PHE A 166 1.86 -5.62 -2.69
N ILE A 167 1.04 -6.59 -2.30
CA ILE A 167 -0.01 -7.14 -3.15
C ILE A 167 -1.36 -6.87 -2.48
N LYS A 168 -2.31 -6.33 -3.23
CA LYS A 168 -3.64 -5.95 -2.73
C LYS A 168 -4.72 -6.71 -3.50
N ASN A 169 -5.64 -7.32 -2.78
CA ASN A 169 -6.84 -7.90 -3.32
C ASN A 169 -8.07 -7.08 -2.93
N ARG A 170 -8.94 -6.82 -3.92
CA ARG A 170 -10.12 -5.98 -3.78
C ARG A 170 -11.36 -6.77 -4.18
N PHE A 171 -12.46 -6.55 -3.45
CA PHE A 171 -13.78 -7.13 -3.71
C PHE A 171 -14.80 -6.02 -4.02
N PRO A 172 -14.78 -5.45 -5.23
CA PRO A 172 -15.65 -4.34 -5.58
C PRO A 172 -17.09 -4.77 -5.89
N PHE A 173 -18.03 -4.00 -5.40
CA PHE A 173 -19.45 -4.07 -5.70
C PHE A 173 -19.89 -2.80 -6.44
N ALA A 174 -20.40 -2.95 -7.65
CA ALA A 174 -20.91 -1.85 -8.47
C ALA A 174 -22.36 -1.53 -8.11
N TRP A 175 -22.70 -0.24 -8.08
CA TRP A 175 -24.01 0.23 -7.63
C TRP A 175 -25.05 0.31 -8.74
N GLY A 176 -24.67 0.10 -10.00
CA GLY A 176 -25.60 0.17 -11.14
C GLY A 176 -25.90 1.58 -11.64
N THR A 177 -24.99 2.55 -11.45
CA THR A 177 -25.24 3.96 -11.80
C THR A 177 -24.83 4.34 -13.22
N GLY A 178 -24.03 3.51 -13.90
CA GLY A 178 -23.44 3.82 -15.21
C GLY A 178 -23.57 2.68 -16.21
N TYR A 179 -22.44 2.11 -16.63
CA TYR A 179 -22.37 0.97 -17.56
C TYR A 179 -22.31 -0.38 -16.84
N LEU A 180 -21.91 -0.40 -15.57
CA LEU A 180 -21.82 -1.62 -14.79
C LEU A 180 -23.20 -1.95 -14.21
N ASP A 181 -23.60 -3.22 -14.28
CA ASP A 181 -24.78 -3.70 -13.56
C ASP A 181 -24.56 -3.62 -12.05
N ARG A 182 -25.67 -3.54 -11.30
CA ARG A 182 -25.62 -3.60 -9.84
C ARG A 182 -25.29 -5.01 -9.37
N ALA A 183 -24.01 -5.31 -9.29
CA ALA A 183 -23.51 -6.63 -8.91
C ALA A 183 -22.09 -6.55 -8.34
N TRP A 184 -21.64 -7.68 -7.80
CA TRP A 184 -20.22 -7.90 -7.58
C TRP A 184 -19.49 -7.87 -8.92
N MET A 185 -18.39 -7.14 -8.98
CA MET A 185 -17.55 -7.13 -10.18
C MET A 185 -16.71 -8.41 -10.16
N GLU A 186 -17.10 -9.40 -10.96
CA GLU A 186 -16.47 -10.71 -10.97
C GLU A 186 -15.50 -10.90 -12.14
N ILE A 187 -14.40 -11.61 -11.88
CA ILE A 187 -13.65 -12.26 -12.94
C ILE A 187 -14.34 -13.60 -13.23
N PRO A 188 -14.67 -13.91 -14.50
CA PRO A 188 -15.29 -15.19 -14.85
C PRO A 188 -14.52 -16.37 -14.25
N ASN A 189 -15.22 -17.25 -13.53
CA ASN A 189 -14.70 -18.44 -12.84
C ASN A 189 -13.77 -18.18 -11.63
N MET A 190 -13.58 -16.93 -11.18
CA MET A 190 -12.72 -16.62 -10.02
C MET A 190 -13.41 -15.74 -8.95
N GLY A 191 -14.68 -15.38 -9.15
CA GLY A 191 -15.42 -14.49 -8.26
C GLY A 191 -14.88 -13.05 -8.28
N PRO A 192 -15.30 -12.20 -7.34
CA PRO A 192 -14.97 -10.77 -7.35
C PRO A 192 -13.59 -10.48 -6.79
N GLN A 193 -12.53 -10.74 -7.56
CA GLN A 193 -11.15 -10.54 -7.12
C GLN A 193 -10.36 -9.66 -8.09
N PHE A 194 -9.90 -8.49 -7.62
CA PHE A 194 -8.95 -7.66 -8.35
C PHE A 194 -7.63 -7.63 -7.59
N TRP A 195 -6.57 -8.14 -8.22
CA TRP A 195 -5.24 -8.19 -7.66
C TRP A 195 -4.36 -7.08 -8.24
N THR A 196 -3.70 -6.31 -7.37
CA THR A 196 -2.67 -5.34 -7.76
C THR A 196 -1.36 -5.62 -7.04
N LEU A 197 -0.25 -5.31 -7.69
CA LEU A 197 1.11 -5.38 -7.15
C LEU A 197 1.73 -4.00 -7.23
N GLY A 198 2.34 -3.55 -6.15
CA GLY A 198 2.88 -2.20 -6.11
C GLY A 198 4.01 -1.98 -5.11
N VAL A 199 4.49 -0.75 -5.11
CA VAL A 199 5.53 -0.23 -4.24
C VAL A 199 4.98 0.97 -3.48
N LEU A 200 5.29 1.04 -2.19
CA LEU A 200 4.93 2.12 -1.28
C LEU A 200 6.20 2.77 -0.73
N ILE A 201 6.24 4.10 -0.71
CA ILE A 201 7.35 4.92 -0.23
C ILE A 201 6.85 5.79 0.93
N LYS A 202 7.55 5.76 2.07
CA LYS A 202 7.16 6.42 3.34
C LYS A 202 7.73 7.82 3.48
#